data_AF-A0A924IW86-F1
#
_entry.id   AF-A0A924IW86-F1
#
_cell.length_a   1.000
_cell.length_b   1.000
_cell.length_c   1.000
_cell.angle_alpha   90.00
_cell.angle_beta   90.00
_cell.angle_gamma   90.00
#
_symmetry.space_group_name_H-M   'P 1'
#
loop_
_entity.id
_entity.type
_entity.pdbx_description
1 polymer ?
#
loop_
_entity_poly.entity_id
_entity_poly.type
_entity_poly.pdbx_seq_one_letter_code
_entity_poly.pdbx_strand_id
1 'polypeptide(L)'
;MRNYILSSDPAITETWKYAIPVYCYNGKMCCYIRVDKKSGVPYLGLVEGAQIHHPLLVQGERARMKVILLDPAADLPIEALDDILGQMFAYHKLKGLSGKNKRAKGNSFSD
;
A
#
# COMPACT_ATOMS: atom_id res chain seq x y z
N MET A 1 0.17 13.22 6.81
CA MET A 1 -0.02 11.94 6.07
C MET A 1 1.28 11.24 5.69
N ARG A 2 2.19 11.80 4.87
CA ARG A 2 3.46 11.14 4.49
C ARG A 2 4.24 10.55 5.67
N ASN A 3 4.52 11.37 6.68
CA ASN A 3 5.29 10.95 7.85
C ASN A 3 4.59 9.83 8.62
N TYR A 4 3.26 9.85 8.66
CA TYR A 4 2.45 8.82 9.31
C TYR A 4 2.64 7.44 8.69
N ILE A 5 2.61 7.37 7.35
CA ILE A 5 2.86 6.12 6.61
C ILE A 5 4.30 5.64 6.86
N LEU A 6 5.28 6.53 6.80
CA LEU A 6 6.68 6.17 7.01
C LEU A 6 6.99 5.72 8.45
N SER A 7 6.25 6.23 9.45
CA SER A 7 6.42 5.82 10.85
C SER A 7 5.65 4.56 11.23
N SER A 8 4.72 4.10 10.38
CA SER A 8 3.78 3.02 10.73
C SER A 8 4.39 1.60 10.70
N ASP A 9 5.41 1.35 9.88
CA ASP A 9 6.18 0.09 9.89
C ASP A 9 7.61 0.35 9.33
N PRO A 10 8.67 -0.16 9.97
CA PRO A 10 10.06 0.09 9.55
C PRO A 10 10.41 -0.51 8.17
N ALA A 11 9.62 -1.44 7.65
CA ALA A 11 9.81 -2.01 6.32
C ALA A 11 9.24 -1.13 5.20
N ILE A 12 8.59 -0.01 5.55
CA ILE A 12 8.08 0.96 4.59
C ILE A 12 9.19 1.91 4.15
N THR A 13 9.33 2.04 2.84
CA THR A 13 10.22 3.02 2.21
C THR A 13 9.44 3.88 1.21
N GLU A 14 9.89 5.12 1.00
CA GLU A 14 9.34 6.00 -0.02
C GLU A 14 10.20 5.96 -1.29
N THR A 15 9.53 6.03 -2.44
CA THR A 15 10.14 6.21 -3.76
C THR A 15 9.31 7.19 -4.59
N TRP A 16 9.97 7.90 -5.50
CA TRP A 16 9.27 8.78 -6.44
C TRP A 16 9.04 8.05 -7.76
N LYS A 17 7.77 7.84 -8.13
CA LYS A 17 7.40 7.20 -9.40
C LYS A 17 6.24 7.94 -10.02
N TYR A 18 6.23 8.11 -11.34
CA TYR A 18 5.13 8.77 -12.06
C TYR A 18 4.77 10.16 -11.49
N ALA A 19 5.77 10.89 -11.00
CA ALA A 19 5.63 12.19 -10.33
C ALA A 19 4.72 12.18 -9.08
N ILE A 20 4.62 11.04 -8.38
CA ILE A 20 3.90 10.92 -7.10
C ILE A 20 4.76 10.18 -6.05
N PRO A 21 4.52 10.46 -4.76
CA PRO A 21 5.08 9.65 -3.67
C PRO A 21 4.44 8.26 -3.68
N VAL A 22 5.28 7.25 -3.75
CA VAL A 22 4.90 5.84 -3.69
C VAL A 22 5.61 5.18 -2.52
N TYR A 23 4.87 4.37 -1.77
CA TYR A 23 5.36 3.64 -0.62
C TYR A 23 5.48 2.16 -0.93
N CYS A 24 6.61 1.60 -0.50
CA CYS A 24 6.96 0.22 -0.75
C CYS A 24 7.12 -0.52 0.57
N TYR A 25 6.47 -1.67 0.71
CA TYR A 25 6.71 -2.61 1.79
C TYR A 25 7.74 -3.65 1.36
N ASN A 26 8.91 -3.68 2.01
CA ASN A 26 10.04 -4.56 1.63
C ASN A 26 10.38 -4.46 0.12
N GLY A 27 10.42 -3.24 -0.40
CA GLY A 27 10.74 -2.95 -1.81
C GLY A 27 9.62 -3.23 -2.82
N LYS A 28 8.46 -3.73 -2.38
CA LYS A 28 7.27 -3.93 -3.23
C LYS A 28 6.26 -2.82 -3.00
N MET A 29 5.76 -2.21 -4.08
CA MET A 29 4.73 -1.17 -3.99
C MET A 29 3.50 -1.67 -3.23
N CYS A 30 3.12 -0.95 -2.17
CA CYS A 30 1.96 -1.30 -1.33
C CYS A 30 0.93 -0.18 -1.31
N CYS A 31 1.34 1.10 -1.32
CA CYS A 31 0.42 2.21 -1.39
C CYS A 31 1.05 3.48 -2.00
N TYR A 32 0.22 4.48 -2.29
CA TYR A 32 0.66 5.78 -2.82
C TYR A 32 -0.32 6.88 -2.41
N ILE A 33 0.16 8.11 -2.29
CA ILE A 33 -0.70 9.28 -2.08
C ILE A 33 -0.80 10.05 -3.39
N ARG A 34 -2.02 10.47 -3.74
CA ARG A 34 -2.25 11.33 -4.89
C ARG A 34 -3.40 12.29 -4.61
N VAL A 35 -3.34 13.46 -5.25
CA VAL A 35 -4.46 14.40 -5.29
C VAL A 35 -5.20 14.20 -6.61
N ASP A 36 -6.50 14.00 -6.55
CA ASP A 36 -7.30 13.98 -7.77
C ASP A 36 -7.27 15.37 -8.42
N LYS A 37 -6.98 15.41 -9.73
CA LYS A 37 -6.76 16.66 -10.45
C LYS A 37 -8.06 17.44 -10.70
N LYS A 38 -9.22 16.76 -10.70
CA LYS A 38 -10.51 17.38 -10.99
C LYS A 38 -11.16 17.88 -9.72
N SER A 39 -11.21 17.05 -8.67
CA SER A 39 -11.86 17.40 -7.40
C SER A 39 -10.92 18.08 -6.40
N GLY A 40 -9.60 17.97 -6.57
CA GLY A 40 -8.62 18.43 -5.58
C GLY A 40 -8.57 17.56 -4.32
N VAL A 41 -9.32 16.45 -4.28
CA VAL A 41 -9.41 15.58 -3.11
C VAL A 41 -8.18 14.66 -3.04
N PRO A 42 -7.38 14.71 -1.96
CA PRO A 42 -6.32 13.74 -1.74
C PRO A 42 -6.90 12.36 -1.44
N TYR A 43 -6.19 11.33 -1.86
CA TYR A 43 -6.54 9.95 -1.54
C TYR A 43 -5.28 9.11 -1.33
N LEU A 44 -5.45 8.06 -0.53
CA LEU A 44 -4.46 6.99 -0.37
C LEU A 44 -4.93 5.80 -1.21
N GLY A 45 -4.12 5.42 -2.19
CA GLY A 45 -4.34 4.22 -3.00
C GLY A 45 -3.56 3.03 -2.47
N LEU A 46 -4.21 1.88 -2.36
CA LEU A 46 -3.63 0.61 -1.91
C LEU A 46 -3.48 -0.35 -3.08
N VAL A 47 -2.26 -0.84 -3.27
CA VAL A 47 -1.97 -1.97 -4.15
C VAL A 47 -2.46 -3.23 -3.45
N GLU A 48 -3.15 -4.09 -4.20
CA GLU A 48 -3.85 -5.26 -3.63
C GLU A 48 -4.95 -4.88 -2.62
N GLY A 49 -5.50 -3.66 -2.69
CA GLY A 49 -6.64 -3.22 -1.89
C GLY A 49 -7.89 -4.10 -2.02
N ALA A 50 -8.00 -4.91 -3.09
CA ALA A 50 -9.03 -5.95 -3.20
C ALA A 50 -8.97 -7.00 -2.07
N GLN A 51 -7.81 -7.17 -1.44
CA GLN A 51 -7.56 -8.11 -0.33
C GLN A 51 -7.73 -7.44 1.04
N ILE A 52 -8.07 -6.16 1.07
CA ILE A 52 -8.24 -5.35 2.28
C ILE A 52 -9.73 -5.02 2.42
N HIS A 53 -10.28 -5.30 3.59
CA HIS A 53 -11.70 -5.18 3.88
C HIS A 53 -11.92 -4.05 4.89
N HIS A 54 -12.35 -2.90 4.38
CA HIS A 54 -12.72 -1.76 5.21
C HIS A 54 -13.81 -0.94 4.50
N PRO A 55 -14.85 -0.46 5.21
CA PRO A 55 -15.99 0.24 4.60
C PRO A 55 -15.60 1.55 3.90
N LEU A 56 -14.53 2.21 4.35
CA LEU A 56 -14.04 3.44 3.71
C LEU A 56 -13.20 3.20 2.45
N LEU A 57 -12.89 1.94 2.12
CA LEU A 57 -12.14 1.61 0.91
C LEU A 57 -13.08 1.41 -0.28
N VAL A 58 -12.89 2.25 -1.29
CA VAL A 58 -13.65 2.22 -2.53
C VAL A 58 -12.82 1.57 -3.62
N GLN A 59 -13.42 0.61 -4.33
CA GLN A 59 -12.82 0.02 -5.51
C GLN A 59 -13.13 0.91 -6.73
N GLY A 60 -12.07 1.32 -7.43
CA GLY A 60 -12.20 2.01 -8.71
C GLY A 60 -12.18 1.02 -9.88
N GLU A 61 -11.82 1.51 -11.07
CA GLU A 61 -11.75 0.71 -12.30
C GLU A 61 -10.66 -0.39 -12.27
N ARG A 62 -9.66 -0.25 -11.39
CA ARG A 62 -8.55 -1.20 -11.29
C ARG A 62 -8.91 -2.31 -10.31
N ALA A 63 -9.07 -3.54 -10.83
CA ALA A 63 -9.50 -4.71 -10.06
C ALA A 63 -8.71 -4.97 -8.76
N ARG A 64 -7.40 -4.70 -8.72
CA ARG A 64 -6.57 -4.93 -7.53
C ARG A 64 -6.47 -3.74 -6.58
N MET A 65 -6.91 -2.55 -6.99
CA MET A 65 -6.69 -1.32 -6.22
C MET A 65 -7.96 -0.92 -5.48
N LYS A 66 -7.79 -0.42 -4.27
CA LYS A 66 -8.82 0.38 -3.58
C LYS A 66 -8.22 1.68 -3.10
N VAL A 67 -9.06 2.68 -2.90
CA VAL A 67 -8.67 4.00 -2.40
C VAL A 67 -9.51 4.37 -1.19
N ILE A 68 -8.92 5.09 -0.25
CA ILE A 68 -9.64 5.87 0.75
C ILE A 68 -9.48 7.35 0.36
N LEU A 69 -10.62 8.04 0.20
CA LEU A 69 -10.64 9.48 -0.01
C LEU A 69 -10.39 10.17 1.33
N LEU A 70 -9.57 11.22 1.32
CA LEU A 70 -9.23 11.99 2.50
C LEU A 70 -9.80 13.38 2.32
N ASP A 71 -10.66 13.81 3.24
CA ASP A 71 -11.16 15.17 3.25
C ASP A 71 -10.02 16.12 3.68
N PRO A 72 -9.61 17.09 2.83
CA PRO A 72 -8.55 18.02 3.18
C PRO A 72 -8.97 19.04 4.25
N ALA A 73 -10.27 19.20 4.50
CA ALA A 73 -10.83 20.12 5.49
C ALA A 73 -11.10 19.47 6.86
N ALA A 74 -10.95 18.15 6.96
CA ALA A 74 -11.16 17.40 8.19
C ALA A 74 -9.86 16.80 8.73
N ASP A 75 -9.88 16.41 10.00
CA ASP A 75 -8.80 15.62 10.57
C ASP A 75 -8.69 14.25 9.89
N LEU A 76 -7.47 13.72 9.84
CA LEU A 76 -7.24 12.40 9.26
C LEU A 76 -7.97 11.33 10.08
N PRO A 77 -8.62 10.35 9.44
CA PRO A 77 -9.30 9.27 10.14
C PRO A 77 -8.28 8.24 10.64
N ILE A 78 -7.55 8.58 11.71
CA ILE A 78 -6.39 7.84 12.22
C ILE A 78 -6.73 6.36 12.49
N GLU A 79 -7.85 6.08 13.17
CA GLU A 79 -8.27 4.71 13.47
C GLU A 79 -8.50 3.87 12.21
N ALA A 80 -9.16 4.45 11.20
CA ALA A 80 -9.37 3.78 9.92
C ALA A 80 -8.06 3.57 9.16
N LEU A 81 -7.15 4.55 9.22
CA LEU A 81 -5.83 4.43 8.59
C LEU A 81 -5.00 3.32 9.24
N ASP A 82 -5.03 3.20 10.56
CA ASP A 82 -4.33 2.14 11.28
C ASP A 82 -4.86 0.75 10.92
N ASP A 83 -6.18 0.57 10.89
CA ASP A 83 -6.76 -0.71 10.49
C ASP A 83 -6.39 -1.06 9.03
N ILE A 84 -6.56 -0.11 8.11
CA ILE A 84 -6.23 -0.28 6.70
C ILE A 84 -4.74 -0.62 6.49
N LEU A 85 -3.84 0.16 7.11
CA LEU A 85 -2.40 -0.05 6.98
C LEU A 85 -1.98 -1.36 7.65
N GLY A 86 -2.56 -1.71 8.79
CA GLY A 86 -2.34 -2.98 9.48
C GLY A 86 -2.69 -4.19 8.60
N GLN A 87 -3.88 -4.18 8.00
CA GLN A 87 -4.30 -5.22 7.05
C GLN A 87 -3.37 -5.29 5.83
N MET A 88 -2.95 -4.14 5.29
CA MET A 88 -1.98 -4.07 4.20
C MET A 88 -0.64 -4.71 4.59
N PHE A 89 -0.08 -4.38 5.76
CA PHE A 89 1.17 -4.97 6.23
C PHE A 89 1.05 -6.48 6.42
N ALA A 90 -0.04 -6.95 7.03
CA ALA A 90 -0.30 -8.37 7.21
C ALA A 90 -0.31 -9.12 5.86
N TYR A 91 -1.01 -8.58 4.86
CA TYR A 91 -1.04 -9.16 3.52
C TYR A 91 0.36 -9.23 2.88
N HIS A 92 1.13 -8.15 2.94
CA HIS A 92 2.48 -8.11 2.37
C HIS A 92 3.47 -9.01 3.11
N LYS A 93 3.37 -9.14 4.44
CA LYS A 93 4.15 -10.09 5.26
C LYS A 93 3.88 -11.54 4.83
N LEU A 94 2.61 -11.92 4.68
CA LEU A 94 2.20 -13.26 4.23
C LEU A 94 2.71 -13.58 2.82
N LYS A 95 2.59 -12.64 1.86
CA LYS A 95 3.12 -12.83 0.50
C LYS A 95 4.65 -12.88 0.46
N GLY A 96 5.32 -12.12 1.32
CA GLY A 96 6.78 -12.16 1.47
C GLY A 96 7.30 -13.51 1.91
N LEU A 97 6.62 -14.15 2.87
CA LEU A 97 6.93 -15.50 3.36
C LEU A 97 6.74 -16.57 2.27
N SER A 98 5.63 -16.50 1.51
CA SER A 98 5.33 -17.44 0.43
C SER A 98 6.34 -17.39 -0.73
N GLY A 99 6.98 -16.23 -0.96
CA GLY A 99 8.01 -16.06 -1.98
C GLY A 99 9.39 -16.63 -1.62
N LYS A 100 9.71 -16.78 -0.33
CA LYS A 100 11.02 -17.32 0.12
C LYS A 100 11.12 -18.83 -0.11
N ASN A 101 10.02 -19.58 0.02
CA ASN A 101 10.00 -21.03 -0.24
C ASN A 101 10.16 -21.42 -1.72
N LYS A 102 9.97 -20.50 -2.67
CA LYS A 102 10.13 -20.78 -4.11
C LYS A 102 11.54 -20.56 -4.63
N ARG A 103 12.44 -19.89 -3.90
CA ARG A 103 13.84 -19.66 -4.31
C ARG A 103 14.81 -20.78 -3.91
N ALA A 104 14.36 -21.80 -3.19
CA ALA A 104 15.19 -22.93 -2.77
C ALA A 104 15.22 -24.13 -3.75
N LYS A 105 14.56 -24.03 -4.92
CA LYS A 105 14.66 -25.04 -5.99
C LYS A 105 15.11 -24.36 -7.28
N GLY A 106 16.42 -24.39 -7.53
CA GLY A 106 16.99 -23.91 -8.79
C GLY A 106 18.41 -23.40 -8.64
N ASN A 107 19.34 -24.26 -8.23
CA ASN A 107 20.68 -24.32 -8.84
C ASN A 107 21.35 -25.64 -8.41
N SER A 108 21.08 -26.68 -9.18
CA SER A 108 21.95 -27.83 -9.32
C SER A 108 22.06 -28.11 -10.81
N PHE A 109 23.11 -27.57 -11.42
CA PHE A 109 23.70 -28.13 -12.62
C PHE A 109 25.21 -27.89 -12.52
N SER A 110 25.90 -28.96 -12.11
CA SER A 110 27.26 -29.36 -12.53
C SER A 110 27.32 -29.44 -14.07
N ASP A 111 28.41 -29.26 -14.79
CA ASP A 111 29.86 -29.28 -14.54
C ASP A 111 30.55 -28.10 -15.26
#